data_AF-A0A453KVF4-F1
#
_entry.id   AF-A0A453KVF4-F1
#
_cell.length_a   1.000
_cell.length_b   1.000
_cell.length_c   1.000
_cell.angle_alpha   90.00
_cell.angle_beta   90.00
_cell.angle_gamma   90.00
#
_symmetry.space_group_name_H-M   'P 1'
#
loop_
_entity.id
_entity.type
_entity.pdbx_description
1 polymer ?
#
loop_
_entity_poly.entity_id
_entity_poly.type
_entity_poly.pdbx_seq_one_letter_code
_entity_poly.pdbx_strand_id
1 'polypeptide(L)'
;MDENIPARGYPRSSRKMVSCFHHYKVEIFNEVLDRNIAEMNHRFSETSTRLLICIASLDPRDSFGRFNHENLLELASMYSVEFDPEEQYHLDGQLKIYIDMMKRSDVFCSCGSLANLALKLVETKEHLHFPLVYRLITLTLTLPVAAASVERVFSA
;
A
#
# COMPACT_ATOMS: atom_id res chain seq x y z
N MET A 1 28.59 -3.67 31.98
CA MET A 1 27.89 -3.04 33.12
C MET A 1 26.50 -2.73 32.62
N ASP A 2 25.48 -3.38 33.19
CA ASP A 2 24.09 -3.04 32.87
C ASP A 2 23.77 -1.70 33.51
N GLU A 3 23.88 -0.63 32.72
CA GLU A 3 23.42 0.68 33.16
C GLU A 3 21.90 0.61 33.39
N ASN A 4 21.49 0.97 34.60
CA ASN A 4 20.10 1.02 35.01
C ASN A 4 19.67 2.48 35.06
N ILE A 5 18.53 2.80 34.45
CA ILE A 5 17.92 4.12 34.38
C ILE A 5 16.68 4.12 35.30
N PRO A 6 16.38 5.22 36.00
CA PRO A 6 15.13 5.35 36.75
C PRO A 6 13.92 5.37 35.81
N ALA A 7 12.96 4.47 36.03
CA ALA A 7 11.73 4.37 35.25
C ALA A 7 10.86 5.64 35.40
N ARG A 8 10.23 6.05 34.30
CA ARG A 8 9.32 7.21 34.28
C ARG A 8 7.97 6.83 34.91
N GLY A 9 7.28 7.79 35.52
CA GLY A 9 5.94 7.59 36.10
C GLY A 9 5.89 7.15 37.58
N TYR A 10 7.04 6.91 38.23
CA TYR A 10 7.09 6.61 39.67
C TYR A 10 7.39 7.88 40.51
N PRO A 11 6.77 8.03 41.70
CA PRO A 11 7.09 9.09 42.64
C PRO A 11 8.59 9.11 42.96
N ARG A 12 9.15 10.30 43.25
CA ARG A 12 10.59 10.45 43.56
C ARG A 12 11.05 9.56 44.71
N SER A 13 10.17 9.20 45.63
CA SER A 13 10.38 8.33 46.79
C SER A 13 10.32 6.82 46.49
N SER A 14 9.90 6.40 45.29
CA SER A 14 9.65 4.99 44.94
C SER A 14 10.11 4.64 43.51
N ARG A 15 11.17 5.30 43.03
CA ARG A 15 11.68 5.13 41.66
C ARG A 15 12.22 3.72 41.46
N LYS A 16 11.56 2.93 40.60
CA LYS A 16 12.08 1.64 40.15
C LYS A 16 13.22 1.88 39.15
N MET A 17 14.28 1.10 39.28
CA MET A 17 15.39 1.08 38.33
C MET A 17 15.07 0.03 37.26
N VAL A 18 15.15 0.42 36.00
CA VAL A 18 14.98 -0.45 34.84
C VAL A 18 16.27 -0.46 34.03
N SER A 19 16.56 -1.55 33.33
CA SER A 19 17.74 -1.56 32.46
C SER A 19 17.61 -0.52 31.34
N CYS A 20 18.74 0.03 30.88
CA CYS A 20 18.77 0.92 29.71
C CYS A 20 18.00 0.34 28.52
N PHE A 21 18.14 -0.96 28.29
CA PHE A 21 17.43 -1.66 27.22
C PHE A 21 15.91 -1.63 27.41
N HIS A 22 15.42 -1.85 28.63
CA HIS A 22 14.00 -1.78 28.93
C HIS A 22 13.46 -0.35 28.77
N HIS A 23 14.19 0.64 29.27
CA HIS A 23 13.83 2.06 29.10
C HIS A 23 13.74 2.44 27.62
N TYR A 24 14.75 2.11 26.81
CA TYR A 24 14.71 2.38 25.38
C TYR A 24 13.54 1.68 24.68
N LYS A 25 13.36 0.37 24.91
CA LYS A 25 12.34 -0.41 24.21
C LYS A 25 10.91 -0.04 24.63
N VAL A 26 10.66 0.12 25.91
CA VAL A 26 9.31 0.27 26.46
C VAL A 26 8.89 1.72 26.58
N GLU A 27 9.79 2.61 27.03
CA GLU A 27 9.42 4.01 27.28
C GLU A 27 9.66 4.90 26.06
N ILE A 28 10.68 4.62 25.23
CA ILE A 28 10.99 5.48 24.07
C ILE A 28 10.42 4.89 22.79
N PHE A 29 10.82 3.66 22.43
CA PHE A 29 10.48 3.06 21.15
C PHE A 29 8.97 2.82 21.01
N ASN A 30 8.33 2.20 22.01
CA ASN A 30 6.88 2.01 21.96
C ASN A 30 6.10 3.33 21.96
N GLU A 31 6.53 4.35 22.72
CA GLU A 31 5.86 5.66 22.69
C GLU A 31 5.93 6.29 21.29
N VAL A 32 7.09 6.21 20.64
CA VAL A 32 7.26 6.66 19.25
C VAL A 32 6.39 5.82 18.29
N LEU A 33 6.34 4.50 18.46
CA LEU A 33 5.53 3.61 17.64
C LEU A 33 4.03 3.93 17.77
N ASP A 34 3.53 4.08 19.00
CA ASP A 34 2.13 4.41 19.28
C ASP A 34 1.74 5.76 18.67
N ARG A 35 2.63 6.75 18.73
CA ARG A 35 2.42 8.05 18.07
C ARG A 35 2.36 7.91 16.54
N ASN A 36 3.27 7.15 15.94
CA ASN A 36 3.24 6.90 14.50
C ASN A 36 1.95 6.19 14.08
N ILE A 37 1.50 5.18 14.84
CA ILE A 37 0.23 4.48 14.58
C ILE A 37 -0.95 5.46 14.66
N ALA A 38 -0.99 6.29 15.71
CA ALA A 38 -2.05 7.29 15.88
C ALA A 38 -2.06 8.31 14.73
N GLU A 39 -0.89 8.78 14.31
CA GLU A 39 -0.74 9.72 13.21
C GLU A 39 -1.14 9.10 11.86
N MET A 40 -0.75 7.85 11.61
CA MET A 40 -1.19 7.10 10.43
C MET A 40 -2.71 6.94 10.40
N ASN A 41 -3.31 6.52 11.52
CA ASN A 41 -4.77 6.36 11.63
C ASN A 41 -5.52 7.70 11.48
N HIS A 42 -4.90 8.82 11.86
CA HIS A 42 -5.48 10.14 11.64
C HIS A 42 -5.37 10.61 10.19
N ARG A 43 -4.24 10.33 9.52
CA ARG A 43 -3.97 10.77 8.15
C ARG A 43 -4.64 9.92 7.08
N PHE A 44 -4.76 8.61 7.30
CA PHE A 44 -5.39 7.69 6.36
C PHE A 44 -6.78 7.34 6.84
N SER A 45 -7.80 7.87 6.14
CA SER A 45 -9.16 7.40 6.32
C SER A 45 -9.28 5.91 5.98
N GLU A 46 -10.38 5.28 6.42
CA GLU A 46 -10.72 3.91 6.03
C GLU A 46 -10.70 3.75 4.50
N THR A 47 -11.29 4.71 3.77
CA THR A 47 -11.29 4.74 2.31
C THR A 47 -9.88 4.81 1.72
N SER A 48 -9.00 5.65 2.28
CA SER A 48 -7.62 5.79 1.79
C SER A 48 -6.81 4.51 2.04
N THR A 49 -7.02 3.89 3.20
CA THR A 49 -6.39 2.61 3.55
C THR A 49 -6.85 1.51 2.61
N ARG A 50 -8.16 1.47 2.33
CA ARG A 50 -8.76 0.50 1.41
C ARG A 50 -8.24 0.68 -0.01
N LEU A 51 -8.15 1.92 -0.50
CA LEU A 51 -7.54 2.27 -1.79
C LEU A 51 -6.11 1.72 -1.89
N LEU A 52 -5.27 1.94 -0.86
CA LEU A 52 -3.89 1.44 -0.84
C LEU A 52 -3.81 -0.09 -0.84
N ILE A 53 -4.70 -0.77 -0.11
CA ILE A 53 -4.80 -2.24 -0.13
C ILE A 53 -5.13 -2.72 -1.55
N CYS A 54 -6.07 -2.07 -2.22
CA CYS A 54 -6.45 -2.41 -3.58
C CYS A 54 -5.33 -2.15 -4.59
N ILE A 55 -4.61 -1.03 -4.47
CA ILE A 55 -3.42 -0.73 -5.28
C ILE A 55 -2.33 -1.79 -5.08
N ALA A 56 -2.11 -2.24 -3.84
CA ALA A 56 -1.14 -3.28 -3.54
C ALA A 56 -1.48 -4.64 -4.19
N SER A 57 -2.73 -4.87 -4.59
CA SER A 57 -3.14 -6.05 -5.34
C SER A 57 -2.71 -6.04 -6.81
N LEU A 58 -2.22 -4.92 -7.35
CA LEU A 58 -1.61 -4.85 -8.69
C LEU A 58 -0.12 -5.20 -8.70
N ASP A 59 0.49 -5.45 -7.54
CA ASP A 59 1.92 -5.68 -7.42
C ASP A 59 2.36 -6.94 -8.20
N PRO A 60 3.23 -6.81 -9.23
CA PRO A 60 3.67 -7.94 -10.04
C PRO A 60 4.71 -8.81 -9.35
N ARG A 61 5.29 -8.34 -8.22
CA ARG A 61 6.33 -9.08 -7.49
C ARG A 61 5.83 -10.44 -7.02
N ASP A 62 6.77 -11.36 -6.80
CA ASP A 62 6.50 -12.73 -6.39
C ASP A 62 5.49 -13.42 -7.31
N SER A 63 5.63 -13.20 -8.62
CA SER A 63 4.76 -13.74 -9.68
C SER A 63 3.28 -13.41 -9.43
N PHE A 64 2.98 -12.15 -9.15
CA PHE A 64 1.64 -11.66 -8.81
C PHE A 64 1.05 -12.36 -7.57
N GLY A 65 1.88 -12.66 -6.57
CA GLY A 65 1.46 -13.34 -5.34
C GLY A 65 0.45 -12.56 -4.50
N ARG A 66 0.40 -11.24 -4.67
CA ARG A 66 -0.53 -10.32 -3.99
C ARG A 66 -1.81 -10.04 -4.78
N PHE A 67 -1.95 -10.62 -5.98
CA PHE A 67 -3.13 -10.42 -6.81
C PHE A 67 -4.39 -10.84 -6.07
N ASN A 68 -5.35 -9.92 -5.99
CA ASN A 68 -6.66 -10.17 -5.42
C ASN A 68 -7.71 -9.57 -6.35
N HIS A 69 -8.52 -10.44 -6.92
CA HIS A 69 -9.52 -10.08 -7.91
C HIS A 69 -10.58 -9.10 -7.37
N GLU A 70 -11.12 -9.37 -6.19
CA GLU A 70 -12.18 -8.55 -5.56
C GLU A 70 -11.68 -7.14 -5.24
N ASN A 71 -10.46 -7.04 -4.71
CA ASN A 71 -9.83 -5.75 -4.41
C ASN A 71 -9.65 -4.89 -5.68
N LEU A 72 -9.36 -5.50 -6.83
CA LEU A 72 -9.18 -4.77 -8.09
C LEU A 72 -10.52 -4.31 -8.70
N LEU A 73 -11.58 -5.08 -8.52
CA LEU A 73 -12.93 -4.62 -8.85
C LEU A 73 -13.35 -3.45 -7.97
N GLU A 74 -13.08 -3.53 -6.67
CA GLU A 74 -13.33 -2.43 -5.75
C GLU A 74 -12.52 -1.18 -6.12
N LEU A 75 -11.25 -1.35 -6.55
CA LEU A 75 -10.42 -0.25 -7.05
C LEU A 75 -11.09 0.46 -8.23
N ALA A 76 -11.65 -0.29 -9.17
CA ALA A 76 -12.37 0.28 -10.30
C ALA A 76 -13.66 0.97 -9.84
N SER A 77 -14.38 0.43 -8.86
CA SER A 77 -15.55 1.10 -8.27
C SER A 77 -15.20 2.41 -7.55
N MET A 78 -14.00 2.54 -6.97
CA MET A 78 -13.51 3.80 -6.42
C MET A 78 -13.22 4.86 -7.51
N TYR A 79 -12.89 4.42 -8.73
CA TYR A 79 -12.73 5.25 -9.92
C TYR A 79 -14.01 5.28 -10.77
N SER A 80 -15.15 5.59 -10.13
CA SER A 80 -16.48 5.56 -10.77
C SER A 80 -16.67 6.57 -11.91
N VAL A 81 -15.76 7.55 -12.04
CA VAL A 81 -15.74 8.50 -13.16
C VAL A 81 -15.03 7.90 -14.38
N GLU A 82 -14.06 7.02 -14.15
CA GLU A 82 -13.20 6.42 -15.18
C GLU A 82 -13.65 5.02 -15.61
N PHE A 83 -14.55 4.38 -14.84
CA PHE A 83 -15.16 3.09 -15.14
C PHE A 83 -16.68 3.14 -14.99
N ASP A 84 -17.38 3.02 -16.11
CA ASP A 84 -18.83 2.84 -16.09
C ASP A 84 -19.22 1.42 -15.63
N PRO A 85 -20.50 1.18 -15.28
CA PRO A 85 -20.94 -0.14 -14.78
C PRO A 85 -20.75 -1.29 -15.79
N GLU A 86 -20.82 -1.02 -17.10
CA GLU A 86 -20.60 -2.02 -18.13
C GLU A 86 -19.11 -2.34 -18.25
N GLU A 87 -18.23 -1.34 -18.22
CA GLU A 87 -16.78 -1.51 -18.15
C GLU A 87 -16.36 -2.27 -16.89
N GLN A 88 -16.98 -2.02 -15.73
CA GLN A 88 -16.69 -2.81 -14.51
C GLN A 88 -17.04 -4.29 -14.66
N TYR A 89 -18.16 -4.59 -15.33
CA TYR A 89 -18.53 -5.98 -15.65
C TYR A 89 -17.51 -6.63 -16.61
N HIS A 90 -17.06 -5.91 -17.63
CA HIS A 90 -16.04 -6.41 -18.56
C HIS A 90 -14.65 -6.56 -17.90
N LEU A 91 -14.34 -5.69 -16.93
CA LEU A 91 -13.11 -5.76 -16.15
C LEU A 91 -13.02 -7.07 -15.35
N ASP A 92 -14.13 -7.54 -14.77
CA ASP A 92 -14.20 -8.85 -14.08
C ASP A 92 -13.76 -10.00 -15.00
N GLY A 93 -14.23 -10.01 -16.25
CA GLY A 93 -13.82 -11.00 -17.24
C GLY A 93 -12.34 -10.84 -17.64
N GLN A 94 -11.91 -9.62 -17.92
CA GLN A 94 -10.53 -9.35 -18.35
C GLN A 94 -9.51 -9.72 -17.27
N LEU A 95 -9.78 -9.41 -16.00
CA LEU A 95 -8.85 -9.69 -14.88
C LEU A 95 -8.54 -11.18 -14.73
N LYS A 96 -9.53 -12.06 -14.93
CA LYS A 96 -9.38 -13.52 -14.87
C LYS A 96 -8.43 -14.04 -15.95
N ILE A 97 -8.61 -13.57 -17.18
CA ILE A 97 -7.77 -13.97 -18.31
C ILE A 97 -6.37 -13.35 -18.18
N TYR A 98 -6.32 -12.08 -17.77
CA TYR A 98 -5.09 -11.32 -17.55
C TYR A 98 -4.16 -12.04 -16.58
N ILE A 99 -4.63 -12.39 -15.38
CA ILE A 99 -3.75 -12.99 -14.36
C ILE A 99 -3.20 -14.34 -14.80
N ASP A 100 -4.02 -15.17 -15.45
CA ASP A 100 -3.61 -16.47 -15.97
C ASP A 100 -2.55 -16.33 -17.06
N MET A 101 -2.70 -15.34 -17.94
CA MET A 101 -1.73 -15.08 -19.00
C MET A 101 -0.43 -14.49 -18.46
N MET A 102 -0.51 -13.53 -17.54
CA MET A 102 0.67 -12.91 -16.94
C MET A 102 1.51 -13.92 -16.16
N LYS A 103 0.87 -14.81 -15.38
CA LYS A 103 1.57 -15.84 -14.60
C LYS A 103 2.27 -16.92 -15.45
N ARG A 104 1.83 -17.12 -16.69
CA ARG A 104 2.46 -18.08 -17.62
C ARG A 104 3.65 -17.50 -18.38
N SER A 105 3.91 -16.19 -18.23
CA SER A 105 4.95 -15.49 -18.95
C SER A 105 6.08 -15.08 -18.00
N ASP A 106 7.26 -15.67 -18.20
CA ASP A 106 8.47 -15.31 -17.44
C ASP A 106 8.82 -13.82 -17.58
N VAL A 107 8.44 -13.21 -18.70
CA VAL A 107 8.62 -11.78 -18.96
C VAL A 107 7.81 -10.95 -17.97
N PHE A 108 6.59 -11.35 -17.63
CA PHE A 108 5.75 -10.59 -16.69
C PHE A 108 6.03 -10.97 -15.24
N CYS A 109 6.34 -12.24 -14.94
CA CYS A 109 6.74 -12.67 -13.60
C CYS A 109 8.05 -12.02 -13.11
N SER A 110 8.93 -11.62 -14.03
CA SER A 110 10.17 -10.89 -13.71
C SER A 110 9.99 -9.38 -13.48
N CYS A 111 8.76 -8.85 -13.56
CA CYS A 111 8.50 -7.43 -13.29
C CYS A 111 8.65 -7.11 -11.79
N GLY A 112 9.64 -6.26 -11.46
CA GLY A 112 9.88 -5.82 -10.08
C GLY A 112 9.02 -4.65 -9.61
N SER A 113 8.26 -4.01 -10.50
CA SER A 113 7.43 -2.85 -10.16
C SER A 113 6.22 -2.72 -11.09
N LEU A 114 5.19 -2.01 -10.62
CA LEU A 114 4.00 -1.68 -11.41
C LEU A 114 4.34 -0.84 -12.65
N ALA A 115 5.31 0.07 -12.56
CA ALA A 115 5.77 0.86 -13.69
C ALA A 115 6.43 -0.02 -14.77
N ASN A 116 7.28 -0.97 -14.37
CA ASN A 116 7.90 -1.91 -15.31
C ASN A 116 6.85 -2.80 -15.97
N LEU A 117 5.83 -3.23 -15.21
CA LEU A 117 4.69 -3.98 -15.75
C LEU A 117 3.95 -3.18 -16.83
N ALA A 118 3.61 -1.92 -16.56
CA ALA A 118 2.94 -1.05 -17.52
C ALA A 118 3.75 -0.88 -18.82
N LEU A 119 5.06 -0.65 -18.72
CA LEU A 119 5.95 -0.56 -19.87
C LEU A 119 5.95 -1.85 -20.70
N LYS A 120 6.10 -3.02 -20.05
CA LYS A 120 6.10 -4.31 -20.76
C LYS A 120 4.77 -4.59 -21.44
N LEU A 121 3.63 -4.25 -20.84
CA LEU A 121 2.31 -4.39 -21.46
C LEU A 121 2.18 -3.56 -22.75
N VAL A 122 2.86 -2.42 -22.83
CA VAL A 122 2.94 -1.61 -24.05
C VAL A 122 3.83 -2.25 -25.09
N GLU A 123 5.05 -2.64 -24.70
CA GLU A 123 6.04 -3.28 -25.58
C GLU A 123 5.51 -4.55 -26.24
N THR A 124 4.82 -5.41 -25.48
CA THR A 124 4.25 -6.67 -25.97
C THR A 124 2.87 -6.50 -26.60
N LYS A 125 2.32 -5.27 -26.62
CA LYS A 125 0.96 -4.95 -27.09
C LYS A 125 -0.18 -5.61 -26.30
N GLU A 126 0.10 -6.14 -25.11
CA GLU A 126 -0.92 -6.75 -24.23
C GLU A 126 -1.93 -5.72 -23.69
N HIS A 127 -1.54 -4.44 -23.60
CA HIS A 127 -2.46 -3.35 -23.27
C HIS A 127 -3.66 -3.23 -24.23
N LEU A 128 -3.55 -3.73 -25.47
CA LEU A 128 -4.65 -3.77 -26.43
C LEU A 128 -5.62 -4.92 -26.16
N HIS A 129 -5.13 -6.02 -25.61
CA HIS A 129 -5.93 -7.19 -25.23
C HIS A 129 -6.60 -6.99 -23.86
N PHE A 130 -5.94 -6.26 -22.96
CA PHE A 130 -6.43 -5.96 -21.60
C PHE A 130 -6.56 -4.45 -21.35
N PRO A 131 -7.36 -3.72 -22.15
CA PRO A 131 -7.43 -2.26 -22.08
C PRO A 131 -7.95 -1.73 -20.73
N LEU A 132 -8.87 -2.45 -20.08
CA LEU A 132 -9.43 -2.02 -18.80
C LEU A 132 -8.44 -2.24 -17.65
N VAL A 133 -7.72 -3.37 -17.66
CA VAL A 133 -6.65 -3.64 -16.69
C VAL A 133 -5.51 -2.63 -16.86
N TYR A 134 -5.12 -2.35 -18.10
CA TYR A 134 -4.09 -1.35 -18.38
C TYR A 134 -4.51 0.06 -17.94
N ARG A 135 -5.79 0.43 -18.12
CA ARG A 135 -6.34 1.69 -17.58
C ARG A 135 -6.23 1.73 -16.06
N LEU A 136 -6.62 0.67 -15.36
CA LEU A 136 -6.55 0.58 -13.89
C LEU A 136 -5.10 0.75 -13.38
N ILE A 137 -4.14 0.10 -14.05
CA ILE A 137 -2.70 0.24 -13.77
C ILE A 137 -2.24 1.69 -14.01
N THR A 138 -2.65 2.29 -15.12
CA THR A 138 -2.27 3.66 -15.47
C THR A 138 -2.81 4.66 -14.46
N LEU A 139 -4.09 4.54 -14.07
CA LEU A 139 -4.71 5.38 -13.04
C LEU A 139 -3.96 5.26 -11.72
N THR A 140 -3.59 4.04 -11.33
CA THR A 140 -2.79 3.79 -10.12
C THR A 140 -1.41 4.48 -10.18
N LEU A 141 -0.78 4.52 -11.35
CA LEU A 141 0.52 5.16 -11.56
C LEU A 141 0.43 6.68 -11.66
N THR A 142 -0.68 7.24 -12.15
CA THR A 142 -0.85 8.69 -12.37
C THR A 142 -1.54 9.41 -11.22
N LEU A 143 -2.34 8.71 -10.42
CA LEU A 143 -3.08 9.27 -9.28
C LEU A 143 -2.37 9.26 -7.90
N PRO A 144 -1.08 8.88 -7.70
CA PRO A 144 -0.57 8.72 -6.34
C PRO A 144 -0.30 10.03 -5.56
N VAL A 145 -0.71 11.23 -6.03
CA VAL A 145 -0.33 12.51 -5.39
C VAL A 145 -1.47 13.55 -5.36
N ALA A 146 -2.71 13.15 -5.08
CA ALA A 146 -3.73 14.11 -4.59
C ALA A 146 -3.93 14.02 -3.07
N ALA A 147 -3.61 12.88 -2.43
CA ALA A 147 -3.67 12.73 -0.97
C ALA A 147 -2.44 13.29 -0.23
N ALA A 148 -1.45 13.82 -0.95
CA ALA A 148 -0.29 14.51 -0.39
C ALA A 148 -0.46 16.04 -0.38
N SER A 149 -1.67 16.58 -0.48
CA SER A 149 -1.98 17.88 0.14
C SER A 149 -2.07 17.71 1.66
N VAL A 150 -1.03 17.12 2.25
CA VAL A 150 -0.71 17.36 3.65
C VAL A 150 0.02 18.68 3.60
N GLU A 151 -0.66 19.76 3.98
CA GLU A 151 0.01 20.99 4.36
C GLU A 151 1.21 20.60 5.21
N ARG A 152 2.40 21.04 4.80
CA ARG A 152 3.63 20.91 5.56
C ARG A 152 3.45 21.62 6.91
N VAL A 153 2.84 20.96 7.89
CA VAL A 153 2.95 21.30 9.31
C VAL A 153 4.12 20.52 9.87
N PHE A 154 5.29 20.72 9.27
CA PHE A 154 6.57 20.49 9.93
C PHE A 154 7.23 21.86 10.04
N SER A 155 6.68 22.66 10.95
CA SER A 155 7.33 23.79 11.59
C SER A 155 6.76 23.89 13.00
N ALA A 156 7.42 23.21 13.93
CA ALA A 156 7.39 23.47 15.35
C ALA A 156 8.73 22.98 15.93
#